data_AF-A0A645BHE8-F1
#
_entry.id   AF-A0A645BHE8-F1
#
_cell.length_a   1.000
_cell.length_b   1.000
_cell.length_c   1.000
_cell.angle_alpha   90.00
_cell.angle_beta   90.00
_cell.angle_gamma   90.00
#
_symmetry.space_group_name_H-M   'P 1'
#
loop_
_entity.id
_entity.type
_entity.pdbx_description
1 polymer ?
#
loop_
_entity_poly.entity_id
_entity_poly.type
_entity_poly.pdbx_seq_one_letter_code
_entity_poly.pdbx_strand_id
1 'polypeptide(L)'
;MARPTQEINAGSMADIAFLLLIFFLMVTTMDTETGLQRRLPPMPDENQQQEDVKINKRNILVVRLNDNDRLFAGGDMMDVSQLKDKAKEFLLNPANSENLPEREIKPIEGFGNYAVSKGVISLQNTRGTSYKAYIAVQNELVKAVNEIRDEFAMQNFGKPYVALDEEKQRIVRDAIPQNISEAEPKDTGKK
;
A
#
# COMPACT_ATOMS: atom_id res chain seq x y z
N MET A 1 -66.37 44.76 10.54
CA MET A 1 -65.03 45.34 10.61
C MET A 1 -64.02 44.21 10.43
N ALA A 2 -63.21 44.23 9.37
CA ALA A 2 -62.20 43.21 9.08
C ALA A 2 -60.86 43.59 9.75
N ARG A 3 -60.17 42.61 10.36
CA ARG A 3 -58.85 42.80 10.99
C ARG A 3 -57.78 43.02 9.89
N PRO A 4 -56.85 43.98 10.03
CA PRO A 4 -55.76 44.14 9.08
C PRO A 4 -54.88 42.89 9.11
N THR A 5 -54.62 42.32 7.93
CA THR A 5 -53.73 41.18 7.75
C THR A 5 -52.28 41.62 7.95
N GLN A 6 -51.56 40.94 8.83
CA GLN A 6 -50.13 41.16 9.06
C GLN A 6 -49.37 40.75 7.79
N GLU A 7 -48.81 41.72 7.06
CA GLU A 7 -47.94 41.44 5.93
C GLU A 7 -46.65 40.81 6.46
N ILE A 8 -46.46 39.53 6.15
CA ILE A 8 -45.23 38.83 6.51
C ILE A 8 -44.15 39.33 5.55
N ASN A 9 -43.02 39.77 6.10
CA ASN A 9 -41.91 40.34 5.34
C ASN A 9 -41.19 39.23 4.55
N ALA A 10 -41.77 38.86 3.41
CA ALA A 10 -41.35 37.75 2.58
C ALA A 10 -39.95 37.94 1.96
N GLY A 11 -39.50 39.20 1.81
CA GLY A 11 -38.17 39.51 1.31
C GLY A 11 -37.07 39.00 2.25
N SER A 12 -37.17 39.29 3.55
CA SER A 12 -36.16 38.87 4.53
C SER A 12 -36.17 37.35 4.75
N MET A 13 -37.32 36.68 4.63
CA MET A 13 -37.37 35.21 4.70
C MET A 13 -36.78 34.55 3.46
N ALA A 14 -36.96 35.15 2.27
CA ALA A 14 -36.40 34.65 1.03
C ALA A 14 -34.87 34.73 1.02
N ASP A 15 -34.28 35.84 1.50
CA ASP A 15 -32.82 35.99 1.59
C ASP A 15 -32.18 34.97 2.55
N ILE A 16 -32.80 34.73 3.71
CA ILE A 16 -32.30 33.74 4.67
C ILE A 16 -32.40 32.33 4.09
N ALA A 17 -33.50 32.00 3.43
CA ALA A 17 -33.66 30.69 2.77
C ALA A 17 -32.65 30.50 1.62
N PHE A 18 -32.36 31.55 0.86
CA PHE A 18 -31.39 31.52 -0.24
C PHE A 18 -29.96 31.32 0.27
N LEU A 19 -29.57 32.03 1.33
CA LEU A 19 -28.26 31.86 1.96
C LEU A 19 -28.08 30.45 2.56
N LEU A 20 -29.12 29.91 3.21
CA LEU A 20 -29.10 28.53 3.72
C LEU A 20 -29.00 27.51 2.61
N LEU A 21 -29.65 27.74 1.46
CA LEU A 21 -29.59 26.85 0.32
C LEU A 21 -28.21 26.86 -0.35
N ILE A 22 -27.59 28.02 -0.50
CA ILE A 22 -26.20 28.13 -0.97
C ILE A 22 -25.24 27.47 0.01
N PHE A 23 -25.40 27.72 1.32
CA PHE A 23 -24.57 27.08 2.35
C PHE A 23 -24.72 25.56 2.32
N PHE A 24 -25.95 25.06 2.17
CA PHE A 24 -26.21 23.62 2.06
C PHE A 24 -25.56 23.05 0.79
N LEU A 25 -25.70 23.71 -0.36
CA LEU A 25 -25.07 23.28 -1.62
C LEU A 25 -23.53 23.33 -1.55
N MET A 26 -22.97 24.34 -0.89
CA MET A 26 -21.53 24.51 -0.74
C MET A 26 -20.93 23.43 0.18
N VAL A 27 -21.55 23.15 1.33
CA VAL A 27 -21.03 22.16 2.29
C VAL A 27 -21.27 20.72 1.83
N THR A 28 -22.35 20.46 1.07
CA THR A 28 -22.63 19.11 0.52
C THR A 28 -21.73 18.70 -0.65
N THR A 29 -21.04 19.65 -1.30
CA THR A 29 -20.07 19.32 -2.37
C THR A 29 -18.65 19.04 -1.86
N MET A 30 -18.40 19.17 -0.55
CA MET A 30 -17.10 18.94 0.09
C MET A 30 -16.93 17.50 0.63
N ASP A 31 -17.70 16.54 0.12
CA ASP A 31 -17.52 15.13 0.45
C ASP A 31 -17.22 14.31 -0.81
N THR A 32 -16.02 14.51 -1.35
CA THR A 32 -15.40 13.49 -2.20
C THR A 32 -14.54 12.64 -1.29
N GLU A 33 -15.11 11.56 -0.76
CA GLU A 33 -14.33 10.43 -0.27
C GLU A 33 -13.50 9.86 -1.42
N THR A 34 -12.34 10.45 -1.71
CA THR A 34 -11.28 9.76 -2.44
C THR A 34 -10.63 8.73 -1.51
N GLY A 35 -11.44 7.79 -1.02
CA GLY A 35 -10.95 6.50 -0.60
C GLY A 35 -10.66 5.70 -1.86
N LEU A 36 -9.46 5.13 -1.95
CA LEU A 36 -9.17 4.12 -2.96
C LEU A 36 -10.32 3.10 -2.96
N GLN A 37 -11.07 3.01 -4.05
CA GLN A 37 -12.12 2.00 -4.22
C GLN A 37 -11.43 0.64 -4.41
N ARG A 38 -10.85 0.10 -3.33
CA ARG A 38 -10.38 -1.28 -3.30
C ARG A 38 -11.63 -2.14 -3.22
N ARG A 39 -11.93 -2.86 -4.30
CA ARG A 39 -12.81 -4.02 -4.19
C ARG A 39 -12.15 -4.96 -3.18
N LEU A 40 -12.92 -5.43 -2.21
CA LEU A 40 -12.47 -6.57 -1.42
C LEU A 40 -12.15 -7.70 -2.41
N PRO A 41 -11.00 -8.39 -2.25
CA PRO A 41 -10.81 -9.63 -2.98
C PRO A 41 -12.00 -10.55 -2.69
N PRO A 42 -12.42 -11.37 -3.66
CA PRO A 42 -13.49 -12.33 -3.46
C PRO A 42 -13.18 -13.18 -2.23
N MET A 43 -14.21 -13.52 -1.45
CA MET A 43 -14.04 -14.48 -0.36
C MET A 43 -13.46 -15.77 -0.94
N PRO A 44 -12.38 -16.33 -0.36
CA PRO A 44 -11.84 -17.59 -0.83
C PRO A 44 -12.94 -18.66 -0.78
N ASP A 45 -13.08 -19.45 -1.84
CA ASP A 45 -14.02 -20.57 -1.86
C ASP A 45 -13.79 -21.49 -0.66
N GLU A 46 -14.84 -21.90 0.05
CA GLU A 46 -14.73 -22.80 1.22
C GLU A 46 -14.09 -24.18 0.89
N ASN A 47 -13.98 -24.51 -0.40
CA ASN A 47 -13.31 -25.71 -0.92
C ASN A 47 -11.86 -25.47 -1.39
N GLN A 48 -11.38 -24.22 -1.41
CA GLN A 48 -9.94 -23.99 -1.38
C GLN A 48 -9.54 -24.24 0.06
N GLN A 49 -8.88 -25.36 0.32
CA GLN A 49 -8.04 -25.46 1.51
C GLN A 49 -7.25 -24.15 1.53
N GLN A 50 -7.57 -23.27 2.48
CA GLN A 50 -6.59 -22.31 2.94
C GLN A 50 -5.49 -23.22 3.45
N GLU A 51 -4.55 -23.55 2.57
CA GLU A 51 -3.22 -23.83 3.02
C GLU A 51 -2.93 -22.62 3.87
N ASP A 52 -3.01 -22.79 5.19
CA ASP A 52 -2.36 -21.91 6.14
C ASP A 52 -0.93 -21.92 5.64
N VAL A 53 -0.62 -20.99 4.71
CA VAL A 53 0.72 -20.83 4.18
C VAL A 53 1.43 -20.38 5.42
N LYS A 54 2.06 -21.34 6.08
CA LYS A 54 2.84 -21.12 7.29
C LYS A 54 4.03 -20.33 6.80
N ILE A 55 3.84 -19.02 6.68
CA ILE A 55 4.86 -18.11 6.17
C ILE A 55 6.00 -18.25 7.18
N ASN A 56 7.07 -18.90 6.74
CA ASN A 56 8.23 -19.11 7.58
C ASN A 56 8.71 -17.74 8.06
N LYS A 57 9.09 -17.61 9.33
CA LYS A 57 9.52 -16.32 9.91
C LYS A 57 10.67 -15.68 9.12
N ARG A 58 11.55 -16.50 8.51
CA ARG A 58 12.62 -16.08 7.58
C ARG A 58 12.13 -15.38 6.30
N ASN A 59 10.87 -15.62 5.91
CA ASN A 59 10.25 -15.00 4.75
C ASN A 59 9.65 -13.63 5.06
N ILE A 60 9.74 -13.14 6.32
CA ILE A 60 9.16 -11.84 6.70
C ILE A 60 10.28 -10.85 7.02
N LEU A 61 10.40 -9.80 6.23
CA LEU A 61 11.20 -8.63 6.58
C LEU A 61 10.33 -7.66 7.37
N VAL A 62 10.62 -7.53 8.67
CA VAL A 62 9.91 -6.58 9.51
C VAL A 62 10.58 -5.21 9.42
N VAL A 63 9.82 -4.22 8.97
CA VAL A 63 10.20 -2.81 8.87
C VAL A 63 9.37 -2.04 9.90
N ARG A 64 10.00 -1.50 10.92
CA ARG A 64 9.34 -0.76 12.00
C ARG A 64 9.73 0.71 11.97
N LEU A 65 8.73 1.56 12.12
CA LEU A 65 8.92 2.99 12.29
C LEU A 65 8.39 3.39 13.67
N ASN A 66 9.19 4.14 14.42
CA ASN A 66 8.84 4.56 15.79
C ASN A 66 8.40 6.02 15.86
N ASP A 67 8.00 6.45 17.06
CA ASP A 67 7.51 7.81 17.33
C ASP A 67 8.56 8.92 17.12
N ASN A 68 9.84 8.57 16.95
CA ASN A 68 10.91 9.51 16.63
C ASN A 68 11.32 9.44 15.15
N ASP A 69 10.47 8.88 14.28
CA ASP A 69 10.73 8.64 12.86
C ASP A 69 12.00 7.82 12.59
N ARG A 70 12.46 7.02 13.57
CA ARG A 70 13.60 6.11 13.39
C ARG A 70 13.12 4.78 12.81
N LEU A 71 13.76 4.39 11.73
CA LEU A 71 13.49 3.17 10.99
C LEU A 71 14.35 2.01 11.49
N PHE A 72 13.70 0.87 11.72
CA PHE A 72 14.35 -0.40 12.03
C PHE A 72 13.92 -1.43 10.99
N ALA A 73 14.86 -2.05 10.27
CA ALA A 73 14.54 -3.11 9.32
C ALA A 73 15.42 -4.34 9.58
N GLY A 74 14.80 -5.51 9.68
CA GLY A 74 15.53 -6.77 9.92
C GLY A 74 16.22 -6.88 11.28
N GLY A 75 15.95 -5.94 12.21
CA GLY A 75 16.58 -5.89 13.54
C GLY A 75 17.57 -4.74 13.71
N ASP A 76 18.00 -4.12 12.61
CA ASP A 76 19.00 -3.04 12.64
C ASP A 76 18.36 -1.67 12.42
N MET A 77 18.89 -0.65 13.09
CA MET A 77 18.53 0.74 12.84
C MET A 77 19.23 1.21 11.55
N MET A 78 18.49 1.81 10.63
CA MET A 78 19.03 2.29 9.36
C MET A 78 18.28 3.51 8.84
N ASP A 79 18.88 4.21 7.89
CA ASP A 79 18.23 5.32 7.21
C ASP A 79 17.27 4.84 6.11
N VAL A 80 16.25 5.64 5.84
CA VAL A 80 15.23 5.35 4.81
C VAL A 80 15.86 5.10 3.43
N SER A 81 16.95 5.81 3.11
CA SER A 81 17.68 5.61 1.85
C SER A 81 18.32 4.23 1.71
N GLN A 82 18.69 3.59 2.82
CA GLN A 82 19.31 2.25 2.82
C GLN A 82 18.26 1.13 2.76
N LEU A 83 17.02 1.43 3.15
CA LEU A 83 15.92 0.47 3.17
C LEU A 83 15.69 -0.16 1.80
N LYS A 84 15.83 0.63 0.74
CA LYS A 84 15.66 0.18 -0.63
C LYS A 84 16.60 -0.97 -0.97
N ASP A 85 17.91 -0.78 -0.76
CA ASP A 85 18.92 -1.78 -1.07
C ASP A 85 18.75 -3.02 -0.19
N LYS A 86 18.37 -2.83 1.09
CA LYS A 86 18.08 -3.94 2.01
C LYS A 86 16.87 -4.76 1.57
N ALA A 87 15.80 -4.10 1.14
CA ALA A 87 14.60 -4.76 0.63
C ALA A 87 14.90 -5.52 -0.67
N LYS A 88 15.74 -4.96 -1.56
CA LYS A 88 16.18 -5.65 -2.78
C LYS A 88 16.97 -6.92 -2.46
N GLU A 89 17.97 -6.80 -1.58
CA GLU A 89 18.78 -7.95 -1.12
C GLU A 89 17.89 -9.05 -0.53
N PHE A 90 16.96 -8.66 0.34
CA PHE A 90 16.02 -9.58 0.97
C PHE A 90 15.15 -10.30 -0.06
N LEU A 91 14.51 -9.58 -0.99
CA LEU A 91 13.60 -10.17 -1.96
C LEU A 91 14.32 -11.08 -2.97
N LEU A 92 15.51 -10.69 -3.44
CA LEU A 92 16.25 -11.45 -4.46
C LEU A 92 16.92 -12.70 -3.89
N ASN A 93 17.36 -12.67 -2.63
CA ASN A 93 18.15 -13.71 -1.97
C ASN A 93 19.20 -14.36 -2.92
N PRO A 94 20.14 -13.57 -3.48
CA PRO A 94 21.04 -14.06 -4.52
C PRO A 94 21.97 -15.18 -4.04
N ALA A 95 22.33 -15.18 -2.75
CA ALA A 95 23.20 -16.18 -2.13
C ALA A 95 22.44 -17.42 -1.62
N ASN A 96 21.12 -17.53 -1.86
CA ASN A 96 20.24 -18.59 -1.35
C ASN A 96 20.49 -18.91 0.13
N SER A 97 20.68 -17.87 0.94
CA SER A 97 21.03 -18.02 2.35
C SER A 97 19.82 -18.50 3.15
N GLU A 98 20.05 -19.36 4.14
CA GLU A 98 18.99 -19.91 5.01
C GLU A 98 18.27 -18.83 5.82
N ASN A 99 18.93 -17.70 6.07
CA ASN A 99 18.39 -16.55 6.80
C ASN A 99 17.49 -15.63 5.95
N LEU A 100 17.43 -15.87 4.63
CA LEU A 100 16.69 -15.06 3.66
C LEU A 100 15.50 -15.85 3.09
N PRO A 101 14.53 -15.16 2.44
CA PRO A 101 13.29 -15.79 2.02
C PRO A 101 13.52 -16.92 1.03
N GLU A 102 12.69 -17.94 1.16
CA GLU A 102 12.63 -19.04 0.20
C GLU A 102 12.10 -18.55 -1.13
N ARG A 103 12.57 -19.19 -2.21
CA ARG A 103 12.04 -19.00 -3.55
C ARG A 103 11.30 -20.25 -3.96
N GLU A 104 10.11 -20.07 -4.50
CA GLU A 104 9.27 -21.14 -5.00
C GLU A 104 9.22 -21.07 -6.52
N ILE A 105 9.42 -22.22 -7.16
CA ILE A 105 9.29 -22.32 -8.61
C ILE A 105 7.80 -22.26 -8.93
N LYS A 106 7.38 -21.17 -9.59
CA LYS A 106 6.01 -21.01 -10.09
C LYS A 106 6.01 -21.00 -11.61
N PRO A 107 5.06 -21.70 -12.25
CA PRO A 107 4.84 -21.54 -13.68
C PRO A 107 4.19 -20.18 -13.94
N ILE A 108 4.86 -19.34 -14.72
CA ILE A 108 4.34 -18.04 -15.15
C ILE A 108 3.85 -18.20 -16.59
N GLU A 109 2.57 -17.93 -16.80
CA GLU A 109 1.95 -18.00 -18.12
C GLU A 109 2.64 -17.05 -19.10
N GLY A 110 3.13 -17.58 -20.22
CA GLY A 110 3.86 -16.80 -21.24
C GLY A 110 5.37 -16.63 -20.99
N PHE A 111 5.92 -17.16 -19.88
CA PHE A 111 7.36 -17.09 -19.58
C PHE A 111 7.97 -18.45 -19.19
N GLY A 112 7.20 -19.30 -18.51
CA GLY A 112 7.66 -20.61 -18.01
C GLY A 112 7.96 -20.58 -16.52
N ASN A 113 8.76 -21.53 -16.06
CA ASN A 113 9.04 -21.69 -14.63
C ASN A 113 10.03 -20.64 -14.14
N TYR A 114 9.65 -19.88 -13.11
CA TYR A 114 10.51 -18.89 -12.48
C TYR A 114 10.53 -19.05 -10.96
N ALA A 115 11.68 -18.80 -10.35
CA ALA A 115 11.86 -18.86 -8.89
C ALA A 115 11.36 -17.56 -8.25
N VAL A 116 10.08 -17.50 -7.88
CA VAL A 116 9.43 -16.34 -7.26
C VAL A 116 9.76 -16.28 -5.77
N SER A 117 10.09 -15.10 -5.26
CA SER A 117 10.35 -14.92 -3.83
C SER A 117 9.07 -15.06 -3.00
N LYS A 118 9.11 -15.86 -1.92
CA LYS A 118 8.06 -15.91 -0.88
C LYS A 118 8.20 -14.77 0.15
N GLY A 119 9.16 -13.87 -0.03
CA GLY A 119 9.41 -12.75 0.87
C GLY A 119 8.20 -11.82 0.99
N VAL A 120 7.85 -11.47 2.22
CA VAL A 120 6.82 -10.49 2.57
C VAL A 120 7.47 -9.39 3.41
N ILE A 121 7.25 -8.14 3.03
CA ILE A 121 7.72 -6.98 3.79
C ILE A 121 6.57 -6.52 4.68
N SER A 122 6.75 -6.63 6.00
CA SER A 122 5.77 -6.18 6.99
C SER A 122 6.17 -4.80 7.49
N LEU A 123 5.43 -3.76 7.07
CA LEU A 123 5.57 -2.40 7.58
C LEU A 123 4.73 -2.25 8.86
N GLN A 124 5.37 -1.86 9.95
CA GLN A 124 4.76 -1.64 11.26
C GLN A 124 5.09 -0.21 11.70
N ASN A 125 4.09 0.57 12.08
CA ASN A 125 4.28 1.91 12.62
C ASN A 125 3.72 2.02 14.04
N THR A 126 4.17 3.03 14.77
CA THR A 126 3.57 3.44 16.03
C THR A 126 2.61 4.61 15.80
N ARG A 127 1.70 4.86 16.74
CA ARG A 127 0.72 5.96 16.62
C ARG A 127 1.36 7.35 16.51
N GLY A 128 2.55 7.55 17.09
CA GLY A 128 3.27 8.82 17.03
C GLY A 128 4.18 9.00 15.81
N THR A 129 4.24 8.00 14.91
CA THR A 129 5.02 8.10 13.66
C THR A 129 4.47 9.21 12.77
N SER A 130 5.34 10.06 12.22
CA SER A 130 4.90 11.10 11.30
C SER A 130 4.41 10.51 9.97
N TYR A 131 3.34 11.08 9.43
CA TYR A 131 2.82 10.67 8.12
C TYR A 131 3.88 10.79 7.02
N LYS A 132 4.73 11.82 7.08
CA LYS A 132 5.84 12.03 6.15
C LYS A 132 6.85 10.87 6.19
N ALA A 133 7.25 10.43 7.38
CA ALA A 133 8.19 9.33 7.53
C ALA A 133 7.59 8.01 7.04
N TYR A 134 6.32 7.75 7.34
CA TYR A 134 5.60 6.58 6.83
C TYR A 134 5.56 6.54 5.29
N ILE A 135 5.19 7.65 4.63
CA ILE A 135 5.17 7.73 3.16
C ILE A 135 6.57 7.61 2.57
N ALA A 136 7.59 8.20 3.19
CA ALA A 136 8.97 8.06 2.74
C ALA A 136 9.43 6.60 2.72
N VAL A 137 9.14 5.85 3.80
CA VAL A 137 9.43 4.41 3.90
C VAL A 137 8.67 3.62 2.83
N GLN A 138 7.37 3.87 2.68
CA GLN A 138 6.55 3.18 1.69
C GLN A 138 7.08 3.41 0.26
N ASN A 139 7.44 4.64 -0.08
CA ASN A 139 8.01 4.99 -1.39
C ASN A 139 9.33 4.25 -1.66
N GLU A 140 10.23 4.16 -0.68
CA GLU A 140 11.49 3.42 -0.86
C GLU A 140 11.27 1.91 -1.02
N LEU A 141 10.30 1.33 -0.32
CA LEU A 141 9.92 -0.08 -0.51
C LEU A 141 9.33 -0.34 -1.90
N VAL A 142 8.45 0.54 -2.38
CA VAL A 142 7.89 0.46 -3.73
C VAL A 142 8.99 0.62 -4.78
N LYS A 143 9.92 1.56 -4.57
CA LYS A 143 11.06 1.79 -5.44
C LYS A 143 11.98 0.57 -5.52
N ALA A 144 12.23 -0.11 -4.41
CA ALA A 144 13.00 -1.35 -4.39
C ALA A 144 12.39 -2.42 -5.31
N VAL A 145 11.06 -2.64 -5.21
CA VAL A 145 10.35 -3.61 -6.05
C VAL A 145 10.38 -3.18 -7.52
N ASN A 146 10.17 -1.89 -7.80
CA ASN A 146 10.21 -1.37 -9.16
C ASN A 146 11.59 -1.53 -9.81
N GLU A 147 12.68 -1.26 -9.09
CA GLU A 147 14.03 -1.51 -9.60
C GLU A 147 14.26 -2.98 -9.93
N ILE A 148 13.79 -3.91 -9.09
CA ILE A 148 13.89 -5.36 -9.38
C ILE A 148 13.08 -5.71 -10.64
N ARG A 149 11.89 -5.14 -10.80
CA ARG A 149 11.05 -5.34 -11.98
C ARG A 149 11.70 -4.79 -13.25
N ASP A 150 12.29 -3.62 -13.17
CA ASP A 150 13.02 -3.01 -14.28
C ASP A 150 14.25 -3.85 -14.66
N GLU A 151 15.03 -4.33 -13.69
CA GLU A 151 16.16 -5.23 -13.93
C GLU A 151 15.70 -6.53 -14.61
N PHE A 152 14.65 -7.16 -14.11
CA PHE A 152 14.07 -8.36 -14.71
C PHE A 152 13.53 -8.09 -16.13
N ALA A 153 12.84 -6.97 -16.33
CA ALA A 153 12.31 -6.55 -17.62
C ALA A 153 13.43 -6.31 -18.64
N MET A 154 14.50 -5.63 -18.22
CA MET A 154 15.65 -5.35 -19.06
C MET A 154 16.39 -6.62 -19.44
N GLN A 155 16.57 -7.56 -18.50
CA GLN A 155 17.25 -8.83 -18.74
C GLN A 155 16.48 -9.76 -19.69
N ASN A 156 15.15 -9.81 -19.58
CA ASN A 156 14.32 -10.76 -20.34
C ASN A 156 13.70 -10.18 -21.62
N PHE A 157 13.45 -8.87 -21.65
CA PHE A 157 12.73 -8.22 -22.76
C PHE A 157 13.50 -7.03 -23.38
N GLY A 158 14.65 -6.65 -22.82
CA GLY A 158 15.50 -5.57 -23.35
C GLY A 158 14.89 -4.17 -23.26
N LYS A 159 13.85 -3.99 -22.45
CA LYS A 159 13.13 -2.72 -22.27
C LYS A 159 12.82 -2.50 -20.78
N PRO A 160 12.73 -1.24 -20.31
CA PRO A 160 12.27 -0.95 -18.95
C PRO A 160 10.82 -1.39 -18.77
N TYR A 161 10.43 -1.73 -17.53
CA TYR A 161 9.10 -2.27 -17.18
C TYR A 161 7.96 -1.39 -17.69
N VAL A 162 8.11 -0.07 -17.58
CA VAL A 162 7.10 0.91 -18.01
C VAL A 162 6.88 0.91 -19.53
N ALA A 163 7.89 0.51 -20.31
CA ALA A 163 7.82 0.46 -21.78
C ALA A 163 7.39 -0.90 -22.35
N LEU A 164 7.09 -1.86 -21.48
CA LEU A 164 6.57 -3.18 -21.87
C LEU A 164 5.08 -3.11 -22.23
N ASP A 165 4.64 -4.07 -23.03
CA ASP A 165 3.22 -4.32 -23.28
C ASP A 165 2.55 -4.94 -22.03
N GLU A 166 1.22 -4.89 -21.99
CA GLU A 166 0.44 -5.32 -20.82
C GLU A 166 0.69 -6.79 -20.46
N GLU A 167 0.92 -7.65 -21.47
CA GLU A 167 1.22 -9.07 -21.28
C GLU A 167 2.59 -9.28 -20.61
N LYS A 168 3.66 -8.63 -21.09
CA LYS A 168 4.97 -8.75 -20.44
C LYS A 168 5.00 -8.06 -19.08
N GLN A 169 4.25 -6.97 -18.91
CA GLN A 169 4.09 -6.37 -17.59
C GLN A 169 3.40 -7.32 -16.61
N ARG A 170 2.41 -8.10 -17.05
CA ARG A 170 1.79 -9.16 -16.25
C ARG A 170 2.83 -10.22 -15.84
N ILE A 171 3.60 -10.72 -16.80
CA ILE A 171 4.70 -11.68 -16.53
C ILE A 171 5.66 -11.14 -15.47
N VAL A 172 6.08 -9.88 -15.58
CA VAL A 172 7.01 -9.25 -14.61
C VAL A 172 6.37 -9.12 -13.23
N ARG A 173 5.08 -8.78 -13.14
CA ARG A 173 4.34 -8.69 -11.87
C ARG A 173 4.19 -10.06 -11.20
N ASP A 174 3.98 -11.11 -11.98
CA ASP A 174 3.84 -12.48 -11.49
C ASP A 174 5.21 -13.04 -11.04
N ALA A 175 6.28 -12.69 -11.76
CA ALA A 175 7.65 -13.06 -11.41
C ALA A 175 8.13 -12.33 -10.14
N ILE A 176 7.82 -11.05 -10.04
CA ILE A 176 8.24 -10.15 -8.97
C ILE A 176 7.00 -9.50 -8.33
N PRO A 177 6.29 -10.23 -7.44
CA PRO A 177 5.12 -9.71 -6.77
C PRO A 177 5.51 -8.65 -5.73
N GLN A 178 4.62 -7.67 -5.53
CA GLN A 178 4.79 -6.63 -4.53
C GLN A 178 4.11 -7.04 -3.23
N ASN A 179 4.79 -7.87 -2.44
CA ASN A 179 4.27 -8.40 -1.18
C ASN A 179 4.60 -7.47 -0.01
N ILE A 180 3.97 -6.29 0.04
CA ILE A 180 4.09 -5.35 1.15
C ILE A 180 2.79 -5.43 1.96
N SER A 181 2.90 -5.80 3.23
CA SER A 181 1.78 -5.89 4.17
C SER A 181 1.95 -4.85 5.26
N GLU A 182 0.88 -4.10 5.50
CA GLU A 182 0.82 -3.11 6.57
C GLU A 182 0.19 -3.75 7.81
N ALA A 183 0.90 -3.71 8.93
CA ALA A 183 0.37 -4.14 10.20
C ALA A 183 -0.32 -2.95 10.89
N GLU A 184 -1.37 -3.23 11.65
CA GLU A 184 -2.01 -2.20 12.48
C GLU A 184 -0.99 -1.53 13.40
N PRO A 185 -1.12 -0.21 13.63
CA PRO A 185 -0.19 0.53 14.44
C PRO A 185 -0.22 0.00 15.88
N LYS A 186 0.95 -0.39 16.39
CA LYS A 186 1.07 -0.91 17.76
C LYS A 186 1.04 0.24 18.76
N ASP A 187 0.27 0.07 19.82
CA ASP A 187 0.19 1.04 20.92
C ASP A 187 1.47 0.95 21.76
N THR A 188 2.35 1.95 21.65
CA THR A 188 3.50 2.13 22.56
C THR A 188 3.03 2.77 23.86
N GLY A 189 2.12 2.11 24.57
CA GLY A 189 1.52 2.63 25.80
C GLY A 189 1.25 1.53 26.82
N LYS A 190 2.26 1.18 27.62
CA LYS A 190 2.16 0.76 29.04
C LYS A 190 3.56 0.49 29.61
N LYS A 191 4.10 1.49 30.31
CA LYS A 191 4.91 1.28 31.51
C LYS A 191 4.11 1.82 32.68
#